data_AF-A0A5C9C7J2-F1
#
_entry.id   AF-A0A5C9C7J2-F1
#
_cell.length_a   1.000
_cell.length_b   1.000
_cell.length_c   1.000
_cell.angle_alpha   90.00
_cell.angle_beta   90.00
_cell.angle_gamma   90.00
#
_symmetry.space_group_name_H-M   'P 1'
#
loop_
_entity.id
_entity.type
_entity.pdbx_description
1 polymer ?
#
loop_
_entity_poly.entity_id
_entity_poly.type
_entity_poly.pdbx_seq_one_letter_code
_entity_poly.pdbx_strand_id
1 'polypeptide(L)'
;MKKSINSIGRFMFILLVLFSSKANTQFNKLVWSEEFNGSGLPDSSKWSYDKGKGCPQSCGWGNNELQYYTVANTNNARVEKGYLIMEARKEKIEGAEYSSARLVTKNKGDWKYGRLDIRAKLPAGRGMWPAIWMLPTDWKYGGWPRSGEIDIMENVGYWPDSVLGTVHTNAFNGIKGTQKTAGLNFKDLSTAFHVYSIVWTANEINFYVDNKL
;
A
#
# COMPACT_ATOMS: atom_id res chain seq x y z
N MET A 1 -68.08 -25.94 -29.93
CA MET A 1 -67.77 -25.45 -28.57
C MET A 1 -66.36 -25.90 -28.17
N LYS A 2 -65.34 -25.05 -28.31
CA LYS A 2 -63.98 -25.30 -27.81
C LYS A 2 -63.67 -24.24 -26.76
N LYS A 3 -63.42 -24.67 -25.51
CA LYS A 3 -63.04 -23.80 -24.39
C LYS A 3 -61.53 -23.56 -24.41
N SER A 4 -61.15 -22.32 -24.08
CA SER A 4 -59.78 -21.87 -23.87
C SER A 4 -59.20 -22.39 -22.55
N ILE A 5 -57.88 -22.56 -22.50
CA ILE A 5 -57.11 -22.61 -21.27
C ILE A 5 -55.90 -21.69 -21.48
N ASN A 6 -55.88 -20.57 -20.77
CA ASN A 6 -54.73 -19.67 -20.66
C ASN A 6 -53.80 -20.22 -19.57
N SER A 7 -52.53 -20.48 -19.92
CA SER A 7 -51.46 -20.73 -18.96
C SER A 7 -50.64 -19.45 -18.79
N ILE A 8 -50.72 -18.83 -17.61
CA ILE A 8 -49.85 -17.74 -17.19
C ILE A 8 -48.80 -18.34 -16.24
N GLY A 9 -47.61 -18.61 -16.77
CA GLY A 9 -46.44 -18.99 -15.98
C GLY A 9 -45.79 -17.73 -15.39
N ARG A 10 -45.81 -17.61 -14.06
CA ARG A 10 -45.15 -16.56 -13.28
C ARG A 10 -43.63 -16.59 -13.49
N PHE A 11 -43.04 -15.51 -14.01
CA PHE A 11 -41.61 -15.25 -13.90
C PHE A 11 -41.31 -14.77 -12.47
N MET A 12 -40.59 -15.57 -11.70
CA MET A 12 -40.07 -15.18 -10.39
C MET A 12 -38.76 -14.40 -10.61
N PHE A 13 -38.84 -13.07 -10.55
CA PHE A 13 -37.65 -12.21 -10.48
C PHE A 13 -37.01 -12.37 -9.10
N ILE A 14 -35.91 -13.12 -9.01
CA ILE A 14 -35.04 -13.10 -7.85
C ILE A 14 -34.23 -11.81 -7.92
N LEU A 15 -34.65 -10.81 -7.15
CA LEU A 15 -33.88 -9.59 -6.93
C LEU A 15 -32.65 -9.96 -6.10
N LEU A 16 -31.52 -10.21 -6.75
CA LEU A 16 -30.23 -10.35 -6.08
C LEU A 16 -29.83 -8.97 -5.55
N VAL A 17 -30.17 -8.68 -4.29
CA VAL A 17 -29.62 -7.52 -3.59
C VAL A 17 -28.16 -7.84 -3.28
N LEU A 18 -27.26 -7.36 -4.13
CA LEU A 18 -25.83 -7.33 -3.83
C LEU A 18 -25.63 -6.33 -2.69
N PHE A 19 -25.66 -6.83 -1.45
CA PHE A 19 -25.15 -6.08 -0.31
C PHE A 19 -23.64 -5.92 -0.51
N SER A 20 -23.22 -4.78 -1.07
CA SER A 20 -21.85 -4.32 -0.91
C SER A 20 -21.67 -4.00 0.56
N SER A 21 -21.05 -4.92 1.31
CA SER A 21 -20.61 -4.65 2.67
C SER A 21 -19.49 -3.61 2.58
N LYS A 22 -19.86 -2.32 2.62
CA LYS A 22 -18.91 -1.31 3.05
C LYS A 22 -18.47 -1.74 4.44
N ALA A 23 -17.20 -2.08 4.62
CA ALA A 23 -16.65 -2.35 5.93
C ALA A 23 -16.94 -1.11 6.79
N ASN A 24 -17.97 -1.20 7.63
CA ASN A 24 -18.47 -0.09 8.41
C ASN A 24 -17.53 0.08 9.59
N THR A 25 -16.56 0.97 9.44
CA THR A 25 -15.55 1.19 10.48
C THR A 25 -16.04 2.31 11.41
N GLN A 26 -15.64 2.27 12.68
CA GLN A 26 -15.91 3.36 13.61
C GLN A 26 -15.28 4.70 13.18
N PHE A 27 -14.35 4.68 12.22
CA PHE A 27 -13.73 5.86 11.64
C PHE A 27 -14.51 6.32 10.41
N ASN A 28 -15.32 7.37 10.58
CA ASN A 28 -16.21 7.90 9.53
C ASN A 28 -15.90 9.37 9.15
N LYS A 29 -14.87 9.97 9.75
CA LYS A 29 -14.45 11.35 9.48
C LYS A 29 -13.11 11.36 8.78
N LEU A 30 -13.05 11.96 7.59
CA LEU A 30 -11.80 12.25 6.90
C LEU A 30 -11.05 13.36 7.65
N VAL A 31 -9.80 13.12 8.03
CA VAL A 31 -8.96 14.09 8.74
C VAL A 31 -7.73 14.53 7.94
N TRP A 32 -7.37 13.75 6.92
CA TRP A 32 -6.26 14.05 6.02
C TRP A 32 -6.47 13.30 4.70
N SER A 33 -6.08 13.91 3.59
CA SER A 33 -5.96 13.22 2.31
C SER A 33 -4.92 13.85 1.40
N GLU A 34 -4.50 13.07 0.42
CA GLU A 34 -3.68 13.51 -0.71
C GLU A 34 -4.26 12.91 -1.99
N GLU A 35 -4.86 13.78 -2.81
CA GLU A 35 -5.52 13.40 -4.07
C GLU A 35 -4.64 13.60 -5.30
N PHE A 36 -3.42 14.12 -5.12
CA PHE A 36 -2.43 14.35 -6.16
C PHE A 36 -2.94 15.22 -7.33
N ASN A 37 -3.72 16.26 -7.01
CA ASN A 37 -4.32 17.19 -7.98
C ASN A 37 -3.32 18.17 -8.64
N GLY A 38 -2.08 18.23 -8.15
CA GLY A 38 -1.04 19.13 -8.67
C GLY A 38 -0.32 18.60 -9.91
N SER A 39 0.86 19.15 -10.19
CA SER A 39 1.79 18.63 -11.19
C SER A 39 3.23 18.84 -10.74
N GLY A 40 4.16 18.00 -11.21
CA GLY A 40 5.58 18.11 -10.86
C GLY A 40 5.92 17.34 -9.60
N LEU A 41 6.57 17.95 -8.61
CA LEU A 41 6.96 17.24 -7.39
C LEU A 41 5.78 17.06 -6.42
N PRO A 42 5.75 15.96 -5.63
CA PRO A 42 4.87 15.82 -4.47
C PRO A 42 4.89 17.04 -3.54
N ASP A 43 3.74 17.37 -2.94
CA ASP A 43 3.61 18.50 -2.03
C ASP A 43 4.57 18.37 -0.84
N SER A 44 5.56 19.27 -0.80
CA SER A 44 6.61 19.29 0.21
C SER A 44 6.10 19.62 1.62
N SER A 45 4.88 20.14 1.78
CA SER A 45 4.25 20.30 3.09
C SER A 45 3.77 18.97 3.69
N LYS A 46 3.57 17.94 2.84
CA LYS A 46 3.08 16.61 3.22
C LYS A 46 4.12 15.51 3.10
N TRP A 47 5.02 15.62 2.12
CA TRP A 47 5.96 14.55 1.78
C TRP A 47 7.42 14.98 1.92
N SER A 48 8.24 14.09 2.48
CA SER A 48 9.70 14.13 2.50
C SER A 48 10.26 12.92 1.74
N TYR A 49 11.59 12.87 1.57
CA TYR A 49 12.28 11.80 0.86
C TYR A 49 13.34 11.17 1.76
N ASP A 50 13.37 9.84 1.80
CA ASP A 50 14.59 9.13 2.21
C ASP A 50 15.57 9.12 1.03
N LYS A 51 16.87 9.28 1.32
CA LYS A 51 17.92 9.41 0.31
C LYS A 51 18.90 8.25 0.34
N GLY A 52 19.28 7.80 -0.84
CA GLY A 52 20.41 6.90 -1.06
C GLY A 52 20.10 5.43 -0.88
N LYS A 53 21.14 4.68 -0.50
CA LYS A 53 21.15 3.21 -0.41
C LYS A 53 21.25 2.69 1.03
N GLY A 54 20.88 3.52 2.01
CA GLY A 54 20.92 3.21 3.44
C GLY A 54 22.32 3.18 4.10
N CYS A 55 23.40 3.41 3.34
CA CYS A 55 24.77 3.41 3.88
C CYS A 55 25.15 4.71 4.64
N PRO A 56 26.08 4.63 5.61
CA PRO A 56 26.75 3.42 6.10
C PRO A 56 25.95 2.63 7.14
N GLN A 57 24.84 3.17 7.67
CA GLN A 57 24.15 2.60 8.83
C GLN A 57 23.44 1.28 8.53
N SER A 58 22.84 1.14 7.34
CA SER A 58 22.08 -0.01 6.91
C SER A 58 22.13 -0.11 5.38
N CYS A 59 23.32 -0.41 4.85
CA CYS A 59 23.51 -0.56 3.40
C CYS A 59 22.50 -1.56 2.81
N GLY A 60 21.91 -1.20 1.66
CA GLY A 60 20.81 -1.96 1.06
C GLY A 60 19.52 -1.89 1.87
N TRP A 61 19.36 -0.84 2.69
CA TRP A 61 18.19 -0.59 3.55
C TRP A 61 17.83 -1.75 4.48
N GLY A 62 18.80 -2.61 4.82
CA GLY A 62 18.61 -3.81 5.64
C GLY A 62 18.14 -5.04 4.88
N ASN A 63 17.80 -4.90 3.60
CA ASN A 63 17.19 -5.96 2.77
C ASN A 63 18.00 -6.28 1.49
N ASN A 64 19.26 -5.84 1.40
CA ASN A 64 20.09 -5.95 0.20
C ASN A 64 19.46 -5.28 -1.04
N GLU A 65 18.74 -4.18 -0.81
CA GLU A 65 18.14 -3.36 -1.87
C GLU A 65 19.22 -2.74 -2.79
N LEU A 66 18.96 -2.75 -4.10
CA LEU A 66 19.95 -2.38 -5.13
C LEU A 66 19.86 -0.92 -5.60
N GLN A 67 18.75 -0.26 -5.29
CA GLN A 67 18.43 1.06 -5.77
C GLN A 67 19.01 2.17 -4.89
N TYR A 68 19.26 3.31 -5.51
CA TYR A 68 19.48 4.57 -4.82
C TYR A 68 18.18 5.39 -4.82
N TYR A 69 17.65 5.71 -3.64
CA TYR A 69 16.51 6.62 -3.54
C TYR A 69 16.94 8.07 -3.79
N THR A 70 16.28 8.74 -4.73
CA THR A 70 16.58 10.13 -5.08
C THR A 70 15.70 11.11 -4.29
N VAL A 71 16.15 12.36 -4.17
CA VAL A 71 15.41 13.43 -3.48
C VAL A 71 14.91 14.41 -4.52
N ALA A 72 13.61 14.72 -4.48
CA ALA A 72 12.99 15.75 -5.31
C ALA A 72 13.34 15.63 -6.82
N ASN A 73 13.40 14.39 -7.33
CA ASN A 73 13.69 14.10 -8.73
C ASN A 73 12.43 13.59 -9.44
N THR A 74 11.92 14.35 -10.41
CA THR A 74 10.72 14.03 -11.16
C THR A 74 10.84 12.77 -12.02
N ASN A 75 12.06 12.30 -12.29
CA ASN A 75 12.26 11.01 -12.96
C ASN A 75 11.83 9.83 -12.08
N ASN A 76 11.88 9.97 -10.75
CA ASN A 76 11.54 8.89 -9.81
C ASN A 76 10.25 9.13 -9.02
N ALA A 77 9.88 10.39 -8.75
CA ALA A 77 8.63 10.72 -8.08
C ALA A 77 8.05 12.01 -8.65
N ARG A 78 6.86 11.91 -9.25
CA ARG A 78 6.13 13.05 -9.80
C ARG A 78 4.64 12.90 -9.66
N VAL A 79 3.94 14.02 -9.54
CA VAL A 79 2.50 14.12 -9.70
C VAL A 79 2.20 14.43 -11.16
N GLU A 80 1.41 13.58 -11.80
CA GLU A 80 0.98 13.74 -13.19
C GLU A 80 -0.43 13.15 -13.36
N LYS A 81 -1.33 13.91 -14.02
CA LYS A 81 -2.69 13.46 -14.37
C LYS A 81 -3.52 12.95 -13.18
N GLY A 82 -3.38 13.57 -12.00
CA GLY A 82 -4.12 13.19 -10.80
C GLY A 82 -3.54 11.97 -10.06
N TYR A 83 -2.29 11.59 -10.35
CA TYR A 83 -1.63 10.45 -9.71
C TYR A 83 -0.24 10.83 -9.23
N LEU A 84 0.15 10.29 -8.08
CA LEU A 84 1.57 10.09 -7.77
C LEU A 84 2.10 8.93 -8.61
N ILE A 85 3.12 9.22 -9.41
CA ILE A 85 3.91 8.25 -10.14
C ILE A 85 5.24 8.07 -9.41
N MET A 86 5.46 6.88 -8.85
CA MET A 86 6.79 6.46 -8.41
C MET A 86 7.39 5.52 -9.45
N GLU A 87 8.60 5.81 -9.89
CA GLU A 87 9.23 5.13 -11.03
C GLU A 87 10.65 4.68 -10.67
N ALA A 88 10.84 3.36 -10.66
CA ALA A 88 12.16 2.76 -10.60
C ALA A 88 12.77 2.74 -12.00
N ARG A 89 14.04 3.13 -12.11
CA ARG A 89 14.74 3.22 -13.41
C ARG A 89 16.05 2.46 -13.33
N LYS A 90 16.40 1.80 -14.43
CA LYS A 90 17.72 1.18 -14.60
C LYS A 90 18.69 2.24 -15.08
N GLU A 91 19.44 2.82 -14.14
CA GLU A 91 20.44 3.85 -14.41
C GLU A 91 21.51 3.83 -13.33
N LYS A 92 22.75 4.13 -13.73
CA LYS A 92 23.86 4.21 -12.79
C LYS A 92 23.83 5.55 -12.07
N ILE A 93 23.71 5.51 -10.75
CA ILE A 93 23.69 6.70 -9.90
C ILE A 93 24.36 6.39 -8.57
N GLU A 94 25.33 7.21 -8.15
CA GLU A 94 25.95 7.12 -6.82
C GLU A 94 26.42 5.69 -6.43
N GLY A 95 26.92 4.94 -7.43
CA GLY A 95 27.39 3.56 -7.28
C GLY A 95 26.28 2.50 -7.10
N ALA A 96 25.03 2.81 -7.48
CA ALA A 96 23.93 1.88 -7.62
C ALA A 96 23.57 1.69 -9.11
N GLU A 97 22.93 0.56 -9.45
CA GLU A 97 22.52 0.22 -10.83
C GLU A 97 21.06 0.62 -11.14
N TYR A 98 20.34 1.07 -10.11
CA TYR A 98 18.95 1.50 -10.20
C TYR A 98 18.71 2.77 -9.39
N SER A 99 17.77 3.59 -9.82
CA SER A 99 17.22 4.70 -9.05
C SER A 99 15.74 4.45 -8.73
N SER A 100 15.26 5.01 -7.64
CA SER A 100 13.83 5.01 -7.28
C SER A 100 13.52 6.18 -6.33
N ALA A 101 12.31 6.21 -5.76
CA ALA A 101 11.93 7.15 -4.71
C ALA A 101 11.33 6.43 -3.50
N ARG A 102 11.55 7.00 -2.31
CA ARG A 102 10.95 6.56 -1.04
C ARG A 102 10.41 7.79 -0.32
N LEU A 103 9.09 7.97 -0.40
CA LEU A 103 8.39 9.11 0.18
C LEU A 103 7.92 8.80 1.61
N VAL A 104 8.05 9.77 2.50
CA VAL A 104 7.68 9.63 3.91
C VAL A 104 6.92 10.86 4.41
N THR A 105 5.98 10.68 5.32
CA THR A 105 5.20 11.77 5.96
C THR A 105 5.73 12.15 7.34
N LYS A 106 6.90 11.64 7.74
CA LYS A 106 7.50 11.87 9.07
C LYS A 106 7.51 13.36 9.42
N ASN A 107 6.92 13.73 10.56
CA ASN A 107 6.75 15.10 11.06
C ASN A 107 5.87 16.03 10.18
N LYS A 108 5.08 15.46 9.25
CA LYS A 108 4.14 16.19 8.37
C LYS A 108 2.72 15.64 8.46
N GLY A 109 2.60 14.34 8.69
CA GLY A 109 1.35 13.66 8.99
C GLY A 109 1.66 12.30 9.59
N ASP A 110 1.21 12.09 10.83
CA ASP A 110 1.28 10.83 11.53
C ASP A 110 0.01 10.66 12.38
N TRP A 111 -0.51 9.44 12.39
CA TRP A 111 -1.77 9.11 13.03
C TRP A 111 -1.59 7.88 13.90
N LYS A 112 -2.25 7.90 15.06
CA LYS A 112 -2.43 6.74 15.91
C LYS A 112 -3.88 6.29 15.79
N TYR A 113 -4.07 5.07 15.30
CA TYR A 113 -5.37 4.51 14.94
C TYR A 113 -6.04 5.23 13.77
N GLY A 114 -7.00 4.55 13.15
CA GLY A 114 -7.77 5.09 12.03
C GLY A 114 -8.03 4.07 10.95
N ARG A 115 -8.70 4.54 9.90
CA ARG A 115 -8.77 3.85 8.62
C ARG A 115 -7.89 4.60 7.62
N LEU A 116 -7.00 3.88 6.95
CA LEU A 116 -6.19 4.41 5.87
C LEU A 116 -6.57 3.66 4.60
N ASP A 117 -6.93 4.37 3.55
CA ASP A 117 -7.27 3.81 2.24
C ASP A 117 -6.31 4.40 1.21
N ILE A 118 -5.60 3.54 0.47
CA ILE A 118 -4.65 3.92 -0.57
C ILE A 118 -5.06 3.23 -1.86
N ARG A 119 -5.40 4.02 -2.88
CA ARG A 119 -5.73 3.51 -4.21
C ARG A 119 -4.50 3.53 -5.11
N ALA A 120 -3.95 2.37 -5.42
CA ALA A 120 -2.72 2.26 -6.22
C ALA A 120 -2.79 1.13 -7.26
N LYS A 121 -1.95 1.26 -8.29
CA LYS A 121 -1.64 0.22 -9.28
C LYS A 121 -0.15 -0.06 -9.18
N LEU A 122 0.22 -1.33 -9.11
CA LEU A 122 1.59 -1.76 -8.81
C LEU A 122 2.42 -1.94 -10.09
N PRO A 123 3.75 -1.78 -10.03
CA PRO A 123 4.62 -2.17 -11.14
C PRO A 123 4.67 -3.69 -11.31
N ALA A 124 4.85 -4.14 -12.55
CA ALA A 124 5.19 -5.54 -12.85
C ALA A 124 6.71 -5.70 -13.01
N GLY A 125 7.20 -6.92 -12.81
CA GLY A 125 8.57 -7.30 -13.15
C GLY A 125 9.33 -7.91 -11.98
N ARG A 126 10.08 -8.98 -12.26
CA ARG A 126 10.91 -9.63 -11.24
C ARG A 126 11.99 -8.68 -10.75
N GLY A 127 12.12 -8.57 -9.43
CA GLY A 127 13.03 -7.61 -8.77
C GLY A 127 12.36 -6.30 -8.34
N MET A 128 11.12 -6.03 -8.79
CA MET A 128 10.31 -4.96 -8.23
C MET A 128 9.80 -5.36 -6.84
N TRP A 129 9.78 -4.40 -5.92
CA TRP A 129 9.23 -4.55 -4.58
C TRP A 129 8.53 -3.24 -4.18
N PRO A 130 7.31 -3.00 -4.69
CA PRO A 130 6.51 -1.87 -4.24
C PRO A 130 5.97 -2.15 -2.82
N ALA A 131 6.00 -1.13 -1.97
CA ALA A 131 5.49 -1.20 -0.61
C ALA A 131 4.72 0.09 -0.23
N ILE A 132 3.63 -0.08 0.50
CA ILE A 132 2.89 0.97 1.22
C ILE A 132 2.87 0.54 2.68
N TRP A 133 3.52 1.31 3.53
CA TRP A 133 3.84 0.87 4.88
C TRP A 133 4.02 2.06 5.82
N MET A 134 4.13 1.78 7.11
CA MET A 134 4.16 2.77 8.18
C MET A 134 5.26 2.45 9.19
N LEU A 135 5.99 3.49 9.59
CA LEU A 135 6.92 3.50 10.71
C LEU A 135 6.50 4.54 11.76
N PRO A 136 6.91 4.37 13.03
CA PRO A 136 6.65 5.37 14.07
C PRO A 136 7.52 6.61 13.88
N THR A 137 6.96 7.77 14.19
CA THR A 137 7.70 9.04 14.24
C THR A 137 8.75 9.05 15.37
N ASP A 138 8.33 8.64 16.58
CA ASP A 138 9.08 8.89 17.83
C ASP A 138 10.01 7.76 18.27
N TRP A 139 9.95 6.57 17.67
CA TRP A 139 10.76 5.40 18.06
C TRP A 139 10.81 5.13 19.59
N LYS A 140 9.68 5.34 20.27
CA LYS A 140 9.54 5.33 21.73
C LYS A 140 10.08 4.07 22.43
N TYR A 141 10.05 2.93 21.75
CA TYR A 141 10.46 1.63 22.29
C TYR A 141 11.87 1.21 21.79
N GLY A 142 12.62 2.13 21.19
CA GLY A 142 13.92 1.91 20.56
C GLY A 142 13.83 1.69 19.06
N GLY A 143 14.97 1.46 18.41
CA GLY A 143 15.02 1.21 16.96
C GLY A 143 14.21 -0.02 16.51
N TRP A 144 14.09 -0.18 15.19
CA TRP A 144 13.42 -1.32 14.59
C TRP A 144 14.01 -2.67 15.09
N PRO A 145 13.19 -3.70 15.35
CA PRO A 145 11.73 -3.74 15.20
C PRO A 145 10.96 -3.38 16.48
N ARG A 146 11.63 -2.83 17.51
CA ARG A 146 11.00 -2.63 18.83
C ARG A 146 9.88 -1.59 18.84
N SER A 147 10.02 -0.53 18.05
CA SER A 147 8.94 0.47 17.93
C SER A 147 7.86 0.13 16.90
N GLY A 148 8.00 -1.00 16.21
CA GLY A 148 7.01 -1.54 15.29
C GLY A 148 7.08 -0.99 13.86
N GLU A 149 6.40 -1.70 12.98
CA GLU A 149 6.20 -1.41 11.56
C GLU A 149 4.89 -2.09 11.11
N ILE A 150 4.13 -1.42 10.24
CA ILE A 150 2.88 -1.93 9.67
C ILE A 150 2.98 -1.82 8.15
N ASP A 151 3.02 -2.96 7.48
CA ASP A 151 3.06 -3.04 6.03
C ASP A 151 1.64 -3.23 5.51
N ILE A 152 1.03 -2.14 5.04
CA ILE A 152 -0.36 -2.13 4.53
C ILE A 152 -0.45 -2.98 3.26
N MET A 153 0.57 -2.88 2.42
CA MET A 153 0.69 -3.62 1.17
C MET A 153 2.16 -3.78 0.83
N GLU A 154 2.60 -5.03 0.72
CA GLU A 154 3.79 -5.39 -0.04
C GLU A 154 3.42 -6.31 -1.19
N ASN A 155 4.12 -6.14 -2.31
CA ASN A 155 4.16 -7.12 -3.39
C ASN A 155 5.62 -7.39 -3.73
N VAL A 156 5.92 -8.63 -4.09
CA VAL A 156 7.25 -9.03 -4.55
C VAL A 156 7.12 -9.47 -5.99
N GLY A 157 7.86 -8.86 -6.91
CA GLY A 157 7.75 -9.16 -8.34
C GLY A 157 8.11 -10.61 -8.73
N TYR A 158 8.68 -11.40 -7.81
CA TYR A 158 8.81 -12.85 -7.95
C TYR A 158 7.47 -13.59 -7.81
N TRP A 159 6.57 -13.10 -6.96
CA TRP A 159 5.21 -13.58 -6.78
C TRP A 159 4.22 -12.44 -7.13
N PRO A 160 4.06 -12.14 -8.42
CA PRO A 160 3.45 -10.90 -8.89
C PRO A 160 1.98 -10.72 -8.50
N ASP A 161 1.26 -11.82 -8.27
CA ASP A 161 -0.15 -11.78 -7.90
C ASP A 161 -0.38 -11.53 -6.40
N SER A 162 0.67 -11.48 -5.58
CA SER A 162 0.54 -11.39 -4.13
C SER A 162 0.32 -9.96 -3.63
N VAL A 163 -0.54 -9.84 -2.62
CA VAL A 163 -0.59 -8.68 -1.73
C VAL A 163 -0.41 -9.18 -0.31
N LEU A 164 0.63 -8.72 0.36
CA LEU A 164 0.99 -9.13 1.71
C LEU A 164 0.75 -7.98 2.68
N GLY A 165 0.08 -8.27 3.78
CA GLY A 165 -0.02 -7.40 4.95
C GLY A 165 0.77 -8.00 6.10
N THR A 166 1.65 -7.20 6.70
CA THR A 166 2.56 -7.67 7.76
C THR A 166 2.61 -6.66 8.92
N VAL A 167 2.80 -7.16 10.13
CA VAL A 167 3.13 -6.34 11.30
C VAL A 167 4.45 -6.83 11.87
N HIS A 168 5.43 -5.93 11.97
CA HIS A 168 6.70 -6.24 12.63
C HIS A 168 6.73 -5.69 14.04
N THR A 169 7.25 -6.49 14.95
CA THR A 169 7.46 -6.15 16.36
C THR A 169 8.78 -6.77 16.83
N ASN A 170 9.20 -6.47 18.06
CA ASN A 170 10.34 -7.14 18.67
C ASN A 170 10.21 -8.68 18.67
N ALA A 171 8.99 -9.21 18.82
CA ALA A 171 8.72 -10.63 18.88
C ALA A 171 8.54 -11.27 17.48
N PHE A 172 7.91 -10.55 16.56
CA PHE A 172 7.54 -11.04 15.23
C PHE A 172 8.19 -10.17 14.16
N ASN A 173 9.26 -10.64 13.52
CA ASN A 173 9.95 -9.88 12.46
C ASN A 173 10.80 -10.78 11.56
N GLY A 174 11.20 -10.25 10.40
CA GLY A 174 11.97 -10.96 9.39
C GLY A 174 13.37 -11.40 9.83
N ILE A 175 14.06 -10.64 10.69
CA ILE A 175 15.39 -11.04 11.18
C ILE A 175 15.32 -12.36 11.97
N LYS A 176 14.25 -12.55 12.74
CA LYS A 176 14.03 -13.77 13.52
C LYS A 176 13.30 -14.87 12.75
N GLY A 177 12.78 -14.58 11.56
CA GLY A 177 11.89 -15.50 10.82
C GLY A 177 10.55 -15.75 11.52
N THR A 178 10.12 -14.84 12.40
CA THR A 178 8.89 -14.99 13.20
C THR A 178 7.76 -14.07 12.75
N GLN A 179 7.92 -13.36 11.63
CA GLN A 179 6.92 -12.43 11.11
C GLN A 179 5.53 -13.08 10.96
N LYS A 180 4.49 -12.27 11.18
CA LYS A 180 3.10 -12.65 10.96
C LYS A 180 2.60 -11.90 9.73
N THR A 181 2.48 -12.63 8.64
CA THR A 181 2.05 -12.13 7.34
C THR A 181 0.80 -12.88 6.92
N ALA A 182 -0.17 -12.13 6.40
CA ALA A 182 -1.32 -12.67 5.67
C ALA A 182 -1.34 -12.06 4.27
N GLY A 183 -2.02 -12.70 3.33
CA GLY A 183 -2.08 -12.17 1.98
C GLY A 183 -3.22 -12.71 1.15
N LEU A 184 -3.50 -11.96 0.08
CA LEU A 184 -4.49 -12.27 -0.94
C LEU A 184 -3.81 -12.28 -2.30
N ASN A 185 -4.42 -12.99 -3.27
CA ASN A 185 -3.93 -13.01 -4.64
C ASN A 185 -4.88 -12.27 -5.59
N PHE A 186 -4.30 -11.42 -6.44
CA PHE A 186 -4.99 -10.64 -7.47
C PHE A 186 -4.15 -10.67 -8.75
N LYS A 187 -4.78 -11.05 -9.88
CA LYS A 187 -4.07 -11.24 -11.16
C LYS A 187 -3.82 -9.94 -11.93
N ASP A 188 -4.43 -8.85 -11.48
CA ASP A 188 -4.53 -7.58 -12.18
C ASP A 188 -3.83 -6.43 -11.44
N LEU A 189 -2.99 -6.73 -10.43
CA LEU A 189 -2.29 -5.71 -9.63
C LEU A 189 -1.47 -4.71 -10.46
N SER A 190 -1.00 -5.12 -11.65
CA SER A 190 -0.22 -4.27 -12.55
C SER A 190 -1.02 -3.61 -13.67
N THR A 191 -2.28 -4.01 -13.84
CA THR A 191 -3.15 -3.53 -14.93
C THR A 191 -4.36 -2.77 -14.42
N ALA A 192 -4.75 -2.94 -13.15
CA ALA A 192 -5.86 -2.29 -12.49
C ALA A 192 -5.43 -1.59 -11.19
N PHE A 193 -6.21 -0.60 -10.78
CA PHE A 193 -6.07 0.01 -9.46
C PHE A 193 -6.88 -0.79 -8.44
N HIS A 194 -6.28 -1.01 -7.27
CA HIS A 194 -6.94 -1.59 -6.11
C HIS A 194 -6.89 -0.61 -4.94
N VAL A 195 -7.79 -0.79 -3.98
CA VAL A 195 -7.77 -0.02 -2.72
C VAL A 195 -7.19 -0.91 -1.61
N TYR A 196 -5.99 -0.57 -1.18
CA TYR A 196 -5.30 -1.18 -0.05
C TYR A 196 -5.66 -0.40 1.20
N SER A 197 -6.22 -1.08 2.20
CA SER A 197 -6.70 -0.41 3.41
C SER A 197 -6.20 -1.07 4.68
N ILE A 198 -6.06 -0.28 5.74
CA ILE A 198 -6.05 -0.80 7.10
C ILE A 198 -7.13 -0.16 7.93
N VAL A 199 -7.68 -0.93 8.87
CA VAL A 199 -8.44 -0.43 10.01
C VAL A 199 -7.65 -0.76 11.26
N TRP A 200 -7.02 0.25 11.84
CA TRP A 200 -6.18 0.14 13.01
C TRP A 200 -6.89 0.71 14.22
N THR A 201 -7.15 -0.13 15.22
CA THR A 201 -7.71 0.25 16.52
C THR A 201 -6.68 -0.01 17.63
N ALA A 202 -7.06 0.29 18.88
CA ALA A 202 -6.23 -0.06 20.02
C ALA A 202 -6.04 -1.57 20.21
N ASN A 203 -6.95 -2.39 19.69
CA ASN A 203 -6.99 -3.84 19.97
C ASN A 203 -6.55 -4.69 18.76
N GLU A 204 -6.72 -4.19 17.55
CA GLU A 204 -6.49 -4.95 16.32
C GLU A 204 -6.10 -4.08 15.14
N ILE A 205 -5.47 -4.71 14.15
CA ILE A 205 -5.17 -4.15 12.84
C ILE A 205 -5.74 -5.12 11.81
N ASN A 206 -6.73 -4.67 11.05
CA ASN A 206 -7.33 -5.42 9.96
C ASN A 206 -6.84 -4.84 8.63
N PHE A 207 -6.36 -5.71 7.73
CA PHE A 207 -5.88 -5.35 6.40
C PHE A 207 -6.96 -5.66 5.38
N TYR A 208 -7.11 -4.84 4.34
CA TYR A 208 -8.09 -5.08 3.29
C TYR A 208 -7.52 -4.78 1.91
N VAL A 209 -7.99 -5.54 0.92
CA VAL A 209 -7.85 -5.20 -0.51
C VAL A 209 -9.23 -5.20 -1.15
N ASP A 210 -9.66 -4.06 -1.68
CA ASP A 210 -11.00 -3.85 -2.25
C ASP A 210 -12.13 -4.27 -1.29
N ASN A 211 -11.98 -3.90 -0.01
CA ASN A 211 -12.86 -4.28 1.12
C ASN A 211 -12.91 -5.78 1.46
N LYS A 212 -12.04 -6.62 0.88
CA LYS A 212 -11.85 -8.00 1.32
C LYS A 212 -10.81 -8.02 2.43
N LEU A 213 -11.21 -8.55 3.60
CA LEU A 213 -10.32 -8.81 4.74
C LEU A 213 -9.36 -9.97 4.44
#